data_AF-A0A2V7UVU9-F1
#
_entry.id   AF-A0A2V7UVU9-F1
#
_cell.length_a   1.000
_cell.length_b   1.000
_cell.length_c   1.000
_cell.angle_alpha   90.00
_cell.angle_beta   90.00
_cell.angle_gamma   90.00
#
_symmetry.space_group_name_H-M   'P 1'
#
loop_
_entity.id
_entity.type
_entity.pdbx_description
1 polymer ?
#
loop_
_entity_poly.entity_id
_entity_poly.type
_entity_poly.pdbx_seq_one_letter_code
_entity_poly.pdbx_strand_id
1 'polypeptide(L)'
;MDRVGRPAAEPPPPRPHPWSVLFYRLLLELSYRRQRAHFRARFLKKLIPILLLVFLIDFNARHFRDIVGRLNAWWGTARTQMEMGEIAAAVDAEYASTARYPEADEFKEFIRRWIRPRDRNPAFDRWGQPFLFRVEGPRYEILSCGPDSVCGTADDIHRQGGELHVGH
;
A
#
# COMPACT_ATOMS: atom_id res chain seq x y z
N MET A 1 82.86 -5.75 -53.69
CA MET A 1 82.24 -7.05 -53.41
C MET A 1 82.63 -7.44 -51.99
N ASP A 2 82.03 -6.81 -50.99
CA ASP A 2 80.80 -7.24 -50.29
C ASP A 2 80.94 -8.60 -49.58
N ARG A 3 80.98 -8.55 -48.24
CA ARG A 3 79.89 -9.11 -47.42
C ARG A 3 80.04 -8.71 -45.95
N VAL A 4 79.19 -7.78 -45.56
CA VAL A 4 78.81 -7.44 -44.19
C VAL A 4 78.28 -8.70 -43.48
N GLY A 5 78.77 -8.95 -42.26
CA GLY A 5 78.32 -10.07 -41.42
C GLY A 5 76.84 -9.94 -41.06
N ARG A 6 76.06 -11.00 -41.30
CA ARG A 6 74.68 -11.13 -40.79
C ARG A 6 74.72 -11.56 -39.32
N PRO A 7 73.96 -10.92 -38.42
CA PRO A 7 73.77 -11.45 -37.07
C PRO A 7 73.03 -12.80 -37.15
N ALA A 8 73.46 -13.74 -36.31
CA ALA A 8 72.84 -15.07 -36.22
C ALA A 8 71.36 -14.92 -35.88
N ALA A 9 70.50 -15.57 -36.67
CA ALA A 9 69.06 -15.60 -36.43
C ALA A 9 68.78 -16.25 -35.08
N GLU A 10 68.02 -15.56 -34.24
CA GLU A 10 67.55 -16.07 -32.94
C GLU A 10 66.71 -17.34 -33.18
N PRO A 11 66.94 -18.43 -32.42
CA PRO A 11 66.22 -19.68 -32.64
C PRO A 11 64.73 -19.50 -32.35
N PRO A 12 63.84 -20.15 -33.14
CA PRO A 12 62.41 -20.04 -32.91
C PRO A 12 62.05 -20.57 -31.51
N PRO A 13 61.05 -19.97 -30.84
CA PRO A 13 60.67 -20.41 -29.51
C PRO A 13 60.27 -21.89 -29.52
N PRO A 14 60.61 -22.63 -28.45
CA PRO A 14 60.32 -24.06 -28.38
C PRO A 14 58.81 -24.29 -28.46
N ARG A 15 58.40 -25.26 -29.28
CA ARG A 15 57.00 -25.63 -29.39
C ARG A 15 56.51 -26.12 -28.02
N PRO A 16 55.33 -25.66 -27.56
CA PRO A 16 54.80 -26.06 -26.27
C PRO A 16 54.59 -27.58 -26.24
N HIS A 17 54.99 -28.21 -25.14
CA HIS A 17 54.89 -29.65 -24.98
C HIS A 17 53.40 -30.08 -25.02
N PRO A 18 53.03 -31.14 -25.75
CA PRO A 18 51.62 -31.54 -25.91
C PRO A 18 50.86 -31.73 -24.58
N TRP A 19 51.55 -32.22 -23.55
CA TRP A 19 51.01 -32.37 -22.20
C TRP A 19 50.66 -31.06 -21.51
N SER A 20 51.40 -29.96 -21.73
CA SER A 20 51.08 -28.67 -21.11
C SER A 20 49.79 -28.11 -21.69
N VAL A 21 49.59 -28.22 -23.01
CA VAL A 21 48.36 -27.77 -23.69
C VAL A 21 47.13 -28.53 -23.18
N LEU A 22 47.24 -29.86 -23.00
CA LEU A 22 46.17 -30.68 -22.44
C LEU A 22 45.87 -30.32 -20.98
N PHE A 23 46.92 -30.10 -20.18
CA PHE A 23 46.79 -29.69 -18.78
C PHE A 23 46.13 -28.32 -18.62
N TYR A 24 46.52 -27.32 -19.43
CA TYR A 24 45.89 -26.00 -19.41
C TYR A 24 44.42 -26.06 -19.85
N ARG A 25 44.06 -26.88 -20.85
CA ARG A 25 42.66 -27.09 -21.23
C ARG A 25 41.84 -27.74 -20.11
N LEU A 26 42.39 -28.75 -19.44
CA LEU A 26 41.74 -29.40 -18.31
C LEU A 26 41.50 -28.42 -17.15
N LEU A 27 42.50 -27.58 -16.82
CA LEU A 27 42.37 -26.55 -15.78
C LEU A 27 41.33 -25.48 -16.15
N LEU A 28 41.28 -25.07 -17.42
CA LEU A 28 40.26 -24.14 -17.91
C LEU A 28 38.86 -24.74 -17.85
N GLU A 29 38.68 -26.00 -18.24
CA GLU A 29 37.37 -26.65 -18.12
C GLU A 29 36.93 -26.85 -16.67
N LEU A 30 37.86 -27.24 -15.79
CA LEU A 30 37.59 -27.40 -14.35
C LEU A 30 37.26 -26.07 -13.69
N SER A 31 37.98 -24.99 -14.03
CA SER A 31 37.70 -23.65 -13.50
C SER A 31 36.36 -23.11 -14.03
N TYR A 32 36.06 -23.33 -15.31
CA TYR A 32 34.80 -22.92 -15.93
C TYR A 32 33.59 -23.67 -15.34
N ARG A 33 33.70 -24.99 -15.12
CA ARG A 33 32.64 -25.78 -14.45
C ARG A 33 32.42 -25.35 -13.00
N ARG A 34 33.50 -25.11 -12.25
CA ARG A 34 33.44 -24.69 -10.83
C ARG A 34 32.85 -23.29 -10.69
N GLN A 35 33.20 -22.36 -11.57
CA GLN A 35 32.67 -20.99 -11.57
C GLN A 35 31.18 -20.95 -11.95
N ARG A 36 30.73 -21.78 -12.89
CA ARG A 36 29.30 -21.93 -13.23
C ARG A 36 28.48 -22.50 -12.07
N ALA A 37 29.03 -23.46 -11.31
CA ALA A 37 28.39 -24.03 -10.13
C ALA A 37 28.27 -23.01 -8.98
N HIS A 38 29.32 -22.22 -8.72
CA HIS A 38 29.27 -21.15 -7.71
C HIS A 38 28.34 -20.00 -8.12
N PHE A 39 28.32 -19.61 -9.40
CA PHE A 39 27.39 -18.60 -9.92
C PHE A 39 25.94 -19.08 -9.82
N ARG A 40 25.66 -20.33 -10.24
CA ARG A 40 24.33 -20.95 -10.10
C ARG A 40 23.91 -21.07 -8.63
N ALA A 41 24.80 -21.47 -7.73
CA ALA A 41 24.49 -21.59 -6.30
C ALA A 41 24.22 -20.22 -5.65
N ARG A 42 24.98 -19.17 -5.98
CA ARG A 42 24.75 -17.81 -5.49
C ARG A 42 23.46 -17.21 -6.06
N PHE A 43 23.17 -17.45 -7.33
CA PHE A 43 21.95 -16.99 -8.00
C PHE A 43 20.71 -17.72 -7.49
N LEU A 44 20.79 -19.04 -7.30
CA LEU A 44 19.71 -19.87 -6.76
C LEU A 44 19.38 -19.49 -5.30
N LYS A 45 20.39 -19.19 -4.47
CA LYS A 45 20.17 -18.69 -3.10
C LYS A 45 19.42 -17.36 -3.05
N LYS A 46 19.58 -16.50 -4.07
CA LYS A 46 18.83 -15.23 -4.18
C LYS A 46 17.41 -15.42 -4.72
N LEU A 47 17.17 -16.49 -5.48
CA LEU A 47 15.84 -16.82 -5.99
C LEU A 47 14.94 -17.46 -4.93
N ILE A 48 15.48 -18.24 -3.99
CA ILE A 48 14.72 -18.87 -2.90
C ILE A 48 13.85 -17.85 -2.13
N PRO A 49 14.38 -16.72 -1.60
CA PRO A 49 13.54 -15.77 -0.88
C PRO A 49 12.51 -15.07 -1.78
N ILE A 50 12.84 -14.82 -3.05
CA ILE A 50 11.91 -14.21 -4.01
C ILE A 50 10.76 -15.18 -4.34
N LEU A 51 11.07 -16.44 -4.62
CA LEU A 51 10.08 -17.49 -4.86
C LEU A 51 9.26 -17.78 -3.61
N LEU A 52 9.87 -17.74 -2.42
CA LEU A 52 9.16 -17.88 -1.16
C LEU A 52 8.19 -16.70 -0.95
N LEU A 53 8.61 -15.47 -1.28
CA LEU A 53 7.75 -14.29 -1.20
C LEU A 53 6.58 -14.39 -2.19
N VAL A 54 6.86 -14.75 -3.45
CA VAL A 54 5.84 -14.95 -4.48
C VAL A 54 4.91 -16.10 -4.11
N PHE A 55 5.43 -17.19 -3.58
CA PHE A 55 4.64 -18.31 -3.09
C PHE A 55 3.79 -17.91 -1.88
N LEU A 56 4.30 -17.12 -0.95
CA LEU A 56 3.52 -16.60 0.18
C LEU A 56 2.40 -15.68 -0.29
N ILE A 57 2.65 -14.86 -1.31
CA ILE A 57 1.66 -13.98 -1.94
C ILE A 57 0.61 -14.80 -2.71
N ASP A 58 1.03 -15.81 -3.48
CA ASP A 58 0.16 -16.62 -4.35
C ASP A 58 -0.66 -17.64 -3.55
N PHE A 59 -0.01 -18.41 -2.66
CA PHE A 59 -0.65 -19.38 -1.76
C PHE A 59 -1.66 -18.70 -0.83
N ASN A 60 -1.42 -17.43 -0.49
CA ASN A 60 -2.28 -16.67 0.41
C ASN A 60 -3.07 -15.55 -0.29
N ALA A 61 -3.14 -15.53 -1.62
CA ALA A 61 -3.75 -14.44 -2.38
C ALA A 61 -5.24 -14.23 -2.05
N ARG A 62 -5.94 -15.27 -1.57
CA ARG A 62 -7.32 -15.13 -1.08
C ARG A 62 -7.34 -14.51 0.31
N HIS A 63 -6.57 -15.03 1.25
CA HIS A 63 -6.50 -14.52 2.62
C HIS A 63 -5.94 -13.10 2.72
N PHE A 64 -4.94 -12.77 1.90
CA PHE A 64 -4.35 -11.43 1.85
C PHE A 64 -5.35 -10.40 1.29
N ARG A 65 -6.11 -10.75 0.25
CA ARG A 65 -7.19 -9.88 -0.25
C ARG A 65 -8.26 -9.65 0.81
N ASP A 66 -8.65 -10.67 1.57
CA ASP A 66 -9.63 -10.54 2.64
C ASP A 66 -9.10 -9.68 3.81
N ILE A 67 -7.83 -9.86 4.21
CA ILE A 67 -7.18 -9.06 5.25
C ILE A 67 -7.07 -7.59 4.82
N VAL A 68 -6.60 -7.35 3.60
CA VAL A 68 -6.49 -5.99 3.05
C VAL A 68 -7.86 -5.35 2.91
N GLY A 69 -8.87 -6.12 2.47
CA GLY A 69 -10.26 -5.67 2.42
C GLY A 69 -10.81 -5.26 3.79
N ARG A 70 -10.62 -6.11 4.81
CA ARG A 70 -11.04 -5.82 6.20
C ARG A 70 -10.29 -4.62 6.79
N LEU A 71 -8.99 -4.52 6.55
CA LEU A 71 -8.18 -3.37 6.97
C LEU A 71 -8.69 -2.09 6.30
N ASN A 72 -8.92 -2.11 4.99
CA ASN A 72 -9.41 -0.94 4.27
C ASN A 72 -10.81 -0.51 4.75
N ALA A 73 -11.71 -1.47 5.00
CA ALA A 73 -13.02 -1.19 5.57
C ALA A 73 -12.92 -0.56 6.98
N TRP A 74 -12.06 -1.12 7.85
CA TRP A 74 -11.80 -0.59 9.19
C TRP A 74 -11.16 0.81 9.18
N TRP A 75 -10.19 1.06 8.30
CA TRP A 75 -9.62 2.40 8.11
C TRP A 75 -10.64 3.37 7.51
N GLY A 76 -11.54 2.87 6.67
CA GLY A 76 -12.70 3.60 6.15
C GLY A 76 -13.57 4.09 7.30
N THR A 77 -14.06 3.15 8.13
CA THR A 77 -14.97 3.43 9.23
C THR A 77 -14.35 4.36 10.28
N ALA A 78 -13.09 4.15 10.65
CA ALA A 78 -12.40 5.00 11.62
C ALA A 78 -12.27 6.45 11.13
N ARG A 79 -11.96 6.66 9.84
CA ARG A 79 -11.91 8.02 9.28
C ARG A 79 -13.28 8.65 9.16
N THR A 80 -14.31 7.90 8.75
CA THR A 80 -15.69 8.41 8.72
C THR A 80 -16.14 8.87 10.10
N GLN A 81 -15.83 8.10 11.16
CA GLN A 81 -16.12 8.50 12.55
C GLN A 81 -15.40 9.79 12.97
N MET A 82 -14.14 9.98 12.55
CA MET A 82 -13.42 11.25 12.81
C MET A 82 -14.07 12.43 12.10
N GLU A 83 -14.47 12.27 10.84
CA GLU A 83 -15.15 13.30 10.04
C GLU A 83 -16.52 13.65 10.60
N MET A 84 -17.29 12.65 11.04
CA MET A 84 -18.53 12.86 11.78
C MET A 84 -18.29 13.64 13.08
N GLY A 85 -17.11 13.52 13.69
CA GLY A 85 -16.70 14.35 14.83
C GLY A 85 -16.56 15.83 14.48
N GLU A 86 -15.96 16.15 13.34
CA GLU A 86 -15.87 17.53 12.85
C GLU A 86 -17.25 18.08 12.50
N ILE A 87 -18.11 17.26 11.88
CA ILE A 87 -19.51 17.64 11.58
C ILE A 87 -20.30 17.89 12.87
N ALA A 88 -20.20 17.00 13.86
CA ALA A 88 -20.86 17.16 15.15
C ALA A 88 -20.45 18.47 15.84
N ALA A 89 -19.15 18.80 15.85
CA ALA A 89 -18.68 20.05 16.41
C ALA A 89 -19.27 21.28 15.69
N ALA A 90 -19.46 21.22 14.37
CA ALA A 90 -20.12 22.28 13.61
C ALA A 90 -21.62 22.37 13.97
N VAL A 91 -22.31 21.23 14.09
CA VAL A 91 -23.72 21.18 14.51
C VAL A 91 -23.91 21.77 15.91
N ASP A 92 -23.04 21.40 16.85
CA ASP A 92 -23.07 21.92 18.21
C ASP A 92 -22.81 23.43 18.25
N ALA A 93 -21.91 23.95 17.40
CA ALA A 93 -21.64 25.38 17.28
C ALA A 93 -22.82 26.15 16.66
N GLU A 94 -23.48 25.59 15.64
CA GLU A 94 -24.69 26.15 15.05
C GLU A 94 -25.81 26.23 16.10
N TYR A 95 -26.03 25.14 16.86
CA TYR A 95 -27.02 25.13 17.93
C TYR A 95 -26.69 26.12 19.03
N ALA A 96 -25.42 26.21 19.47
CA ALA A 96 -25.00 27.17 20.49
C ALA A 96 -25.19 28.63 20.05
N SER A 97 -25.15 28.92 18.75
CA SER A 97 -25.30 30.29 18.22
C SER A 97 -26.74 30.66 17.84
N THR A 98 -27.54 29.70 17.38
CA THR A 98 -28.90 29.95 16.85
C THR A 98 -30.01 29.32 17.69
N ALA A 99 -29.66 28.49 18.68
CA ALA A 99 -30.57 27.63 19.44
C ALA A 99 -31.41 26.69 18.55
N ARG A 100 -30.91 26.35 17.35
CA ARG A 100 -31.58 25.47 16.39
C ARG A 100 -30.57 24.54 15.72
N TYR A 101 -30.98 23.29 15.49
CA TYR A 101 -30.23 22.35 14.66
C TYR A 101 -30.48 22.62 13.17
N PRO A 102 -29.56 22.27 12.27
CA PRO A 102 -29.82 22.34 10.83
C PRO A 102 -30.97 21.41 10.43
N GLU A 103 -31.72 21.79 9.40
CA GLU A 103 -32.77 20.93 8.84
C GLU A 103 -32.14 19.73 8.11
N ALA A 104 -32.83 18.58 8.16
CA ALA A 104 -32.29 17.32 7.64
C ALA A 104 -32.08 17.33 6.11
N ASP A 105 -32.93 18.04 5.37
CA ASP A 105 -32.84 18.22 3.92
C ASP A 105 -31.73 19.19 3.51
N GLU A 106 -31.44 20.19 4.35
CA GLU A 106 -30.37 21.16 4.13
C GLU A 106 -29.00 20.71 4.66
N PHE A 107 -28.95 19.59 5.39
CA PHE A 107 -27.75 19.14 6.11
C PHE A 107 -26.51 19.00 5.22
N LYS A 108 -26.69 18.57 3.98
CA LYS A 108 -25.61 18.47 2.98
C LYS A 108 -24.97 19.84 2.71
N GLU A 109 -25.78 20.88 2.54
CA GLU A 109 -25.29 22.24 2.27
C GLU A 109 -24.76 22.90 3.55
N PHE A 110 -25.34 22.57 4.71
CA PHE A 110 -24.78 22.93 6.01
C PHE A 110 -23.33 22.45 6.16
N ILE A 111 -23.07 21.16 5.88
CA ILE A 111 -21.71 20.60 5.94
C ILE A 111 -20.75 21.35 5.00
N ARG A 112 -21.17 21.62 3.76
CA ARG A 112 -20.33 22.31 2.77
C ARG A 112 -19.99 23.74 3.17
N ARG A 113 -20.89 24.41 3.91
CA ARG A 113 -20.70 25.77 4.39
C ARG A 113 -19.71 25.83 5.56
N TRP A 114 -19.82 24.88 6.48
CA TRP A 114 -19.02 24.85 7.72
C TRP A 114 -17.68 24.18 7.56
N ILE A 115 -17.60 23.11 6.76
CA ILE A 115 -16.40 22.29 6.62
C ILE A 115 -15.72 22.62 5.30
N ARG A 116 -14.49 23.12 5.38
CA ARG A 116 -13.69 23.38 4.18
C ARG A 116 -13.31 22.05 3.50
N PRO A 117 -13.57 21.90 2.19
CA PRO A 117 -13.11 20.73 1.45
C PRO A 117 -11.58 20.69 1.47
N ARG A 118 -11.01 19.54 1.80
CA ARG A 118 -9.58 19.25 1.63
C ARG A 118 -9.37 18.55 0.29
N ASP A 119 -9.54 17.24 0.29
CA ASP A 119 -9.33 16.40 -0.90
C ASP A 119 -10.63 15.88 -1.52
N ARG A 120 -11.73 15.92 -0.75
CA ARG A 120 -13.05 15.45 -1.17
C ARG A 120 -14.16 16.35 -0.65
N ASN A 121 -15.36 16.16 -1.19
CA ASN A 121 -16.55 16.84 -0.71
C ASN A 121 -16.91 16.32 0.70
N PRO A 122 -16.90 17.18 1.73
CA PRO A 122 -17.13 16.76 3.11
C PRO A 122 -18.57 16.33 3.38
N ALA A 123 -19.52 16.66 2.50
CA ALA A 123 -20.92 16.29 2.65
C ALA A 123 -21.22 14.81 2.32
N PHE A 124 -20.21 14.07 1.86
CA PHE A 124 -20.31 12.66 1.51
C PHE A 124 -19.31 11.85 2.35
N ASP A 125 -19.72 10.65 2.72
CA ASP A 125 -18.88 9.66 3.39
C ASP A 125 -17.76 9.14 2.47
N ARG A 126 -17.02 8.12 2.94
CA ARG A 126 -15.90 7.54 2.19
C ARG A 126 -16.32 6.63 1.04
N TRP A 127 -17.58 6.23 1.02
CA TRP A 127 -18.17 5.34 0.02
C TRP A 127 -19.06 6.11 -0.97
N GLY A 128 -19.15 7.43 -0.81
CA GLY A 128 -19.83 8.34 -1.73
C GLY A 128 -21.31 8.56 -1.40
N GLN A 129 -21.78 8.10 -0.24
CA GLN A 129 -23.14 8.36 0.23
C GLN A 129 -23.21 9.68 1.01
N PRO A 130 -24.28 10.47 0.86
CA PRO A 130 -24.48 11.63 1.70
C PRO A 130 -24.72 11.21 3.16
N PHE A 131 -24.22 11.99 4.11
CA PHE A 131 -24.58 11.79 5.52
C PHE A 131 -26.07 12.08 5.72
N LEU A 132 -26.73 11.22 6.50
CA LEU A 132 -28.10 11.45 6.95
C LEU A 132 -28.08 12.12 8.33
N PHE A 133 -29.05 12.99 8.56
CA PHE A 133 -29.19 13.72 9.81
C PHE A 133 -30.60 13.57 10.35
N ARG A 134 -30.71 13.30 11.64
CA ARG A 134 -31.98 13.19 12.35
C ARG A 134 -31.89 13.94 13.66
N VAL A 135 -32.97 14.60 14.03
CA VAL A 135 -33.10 15.33 15.29
C VAL A 135 -34.24 14.72 16.08
N GLU A 136 -33.98 14.35 17.33
CA GLU A 136 -34.94 13.77 18.26
C GLU A 136 -34.90 14.57 19.58
N GLY A 137 -35.74 15.61 19.66
CA GLY A 137 -35.77 16.51 20.81
C GLY A 137 -34.45 17.26 21.00
N PRO A 138 -33.77 17.12 22.16
CA PRO A 138 -32.50 17.79 22.39
C PRO A 138 -31.31 17.07 21.76
N ARG A 139 -31.52 15.90 21.15
CA ARG A 139 -30.47 15.06 20.58
C ARG A 139 -30.52 15.08 19.06
N TYR A 140 -29.38 14.80 18.45
CA TYR A 140 -29.30 14.52 17.03
C TYR A 140 -28.45 13.29 16.75
N GLU A 141 -28.64 12.74 15.56
CA GLU A 141 -27.87 11.63 15.01
C GLU A 141 -27.35 12.00 13.62
N ILE A 142 -26.07 11.73 13.40
CA ILE A 142 -25.41 11.74 12.09
C ILE A 142 -25.17 10.27 11.71
N LEU A 143 -25.59 9.90 10.50
CA LEU A 143 -25.53 8.53 10.00
C LEU A 143 -24.80 8.47 8.65
N SER A 144 -24.00 7.43 8.46
CA SER A 144 -23.36 7.04 7.19
C SER A 144 -23.77 5.62 6.87
N CYS A 145 -24.22 5.35 5.64
CA CYS A 145 -24.64 4.01 5.19
C CYS A 145 -23.46 3.02 5.09
N GLY A 146 -22.21 3.49 5.24
CA GLY A 146 -21.08 2.59 5.39
C GLY A 146 -20.60 1.95 4.07
N PRO A 147 -19.70 0.95 4.17
CA PRO A 147 -19.11 0.25 3.03
C PRO A 147 -20.07 -0.33 2.01
N ASP A 148 -21.21 -0.89 2.43
CA ASP A 148 -22.16 -1.52 1.54
C ASP A 148 -23.07 -0.50 0.80
N SER A 149 -23.02 0.77 1.22
CA SER A 149 -23.84 1.87 0.70
C SER A 149 -25.36 1.69 0.89
N VAL A 150 -25.78 0.80 1.79
CA VAL A 150 -27.18 0.51 2.10
C VAL A 150 -27.46 0.88 3.55
N CYS A 151 -28.17 1.97 3.77
CA CYS A 151 -28.56 2.37 5.12
C CYS A 151 -29.54 1.37 5.75
N GLY A 152 -29.40 1.15 7.06
CA GLY A 152 -30.17 0.22 7.89
C GLY A 152 -29.50 -1.14 8.10
N THR A 153 -28.21 -1.26 7.76
CA THR A 153 -27.44 -2.51 7.86
C THR A 153 -26.46 -2.45 9.05
N ALA A 154 -25.70 -3.52 9.25
CA ALA A 154 -24.81 -3.65 10.40
C ALA A 154 -23.50 -2.85 10.28
N ASP A 155 -23.15 -2.37 9.08
CA ASP A 155 -21.97 -1.54 8.81
C ASP A 155 -22.27 -0.03 8.80
N ASP A 156 -23.52 0.34 9.05
CA ASP A 156 -23.91 1.71 9.34
C ASP A 156 -23.07 2.30 10.46
N ILE A 157 -22.69 3.56 10.26
CA ILE A 157 -21.86 4.30 11.20
C ILE A 157 -22.72 5.40 11.78
N HIS A 158 -22.92 5.33 13.09
CA HIS A 158 -23.75 6.28 13.83
C HIS A 158 -22.87 7.17 14.71
N ARG A 159 -23.25 8.44 14.79
CA ARG A 159 -22.74 9.37 15.79
C ARG A 159 -23.89 10.19 16.36
N GLN A 160 -24.04 10.13 17.68
CA GLN A 160 -25.04 10.91 18.41
C GLN A 160 -24.40 12.15 19.04
N GLY A 161 -25.16 13.24 19.13
CA GLY A 161 -24.77 14.48 19.78
C GLY A 161 -25.96 15.22 20.38
N GLY A 162 -25.70 16.42 20.92
CA GLY A 162 -26.66 17.21 21.67
C GLY A 162 -26.55 17.04 23.20
N GLU A 163 -27.26 17.87 23.95
CA GLU A 163 -27.20 17.86 25.42
C GLU A 163 -27.79 16.58 26.01
N LEU A 164 -26.92 15.74 26.57
CA LEU A 164 -27.30 14.84 27.65
C LEU A 164 -27.55 15.71 28.87
N HIS A 165 -28.82 15.95 29.21
CA HIS A 165 -29.17 16.30 30.59
C HIS A 165 -28.72 15.13 31.48
N VAL A 166 -27.47 15.18 31.93
CA VAL A 166 -27.00 14.40 33.08
C VAL A 166 -27.56 15.14 34.28
N GLY A 167 -28.79 14.79 34.67
CA GLY A 167 -29.38 15.26 35.92
C GLY A 167 -28.46 14.86 37.07
N HIS A 168 -27.84 15.86 37.69
CA HIS A 168 -27.20 15.75 38.99
C HIS A 168 -28.19 16.13 40.09
#